data_AF-A0A1F8AC53-F1
#
_entry.id   AF-A0A1F8AC53-F1
#
_cell.length_a   1.000
_cell.length_b   1.000
_cell.length_c   1.000
_cell.angle_alpha   90.00
_cell.angle_beta   90.00
_cell.angle_gamma   90.00
#
_symmetry.space_group_name_H-M   'P 1'
#
loop_
_entity.id
_entity.type
_entity.pdbx_description
1 polymer ?
#
loop_
_entity_poly.entity_id
_entity_poly.type
_entity_poly.pdbx_seq_one_letter_code
_entity_poly.pdbx_strand_id
1 'polypeptide(L)'
;MSSFFYTNVDRGAKHYPIPHGPTSDKTVEILHNHRLLAEQIWPSEAVKLIDSNATVTTVGVESPTLKLRATFTSLDNGVLLQEAAVMGFGVQVQWTVVDSGGHSTCSSVQVPEECLYSTAFLEENVRVSCLKVVDRFLNFADDFNPKTKCPIEFLERVANGEISMEDLKVIGRGCGGTERLKHE
;
A
#
# COMPACT_ATOMS: atom_id res chain seq x y z
N MET A 1 4.10 -25.48 4.80
CA MET A 1 3.83 -26.42 3.70
C MET A 1 4.26 -25.77 2.39
N SER A 2 5.37 -26.22 1.80
CA SER A 2 5.84 -25.76 0.49
C SER A 2 4.97 -26.38 -0.60
N SER A 3 4.19 -25.56 -1.30
CA SER A 3 3.34 -26.02 -2.41
C SER A 3 4.21 -26.33 -3.63
N PHE A 4 4.28 -27.59 -4.03
CA PHE A 4 5.07 -28.02 -5.20
C PHE A 4 4.59 -27.43 -6.53
N PHE A 5 3.36 -26.89 -6.56
CA PHE A 5 2.68 -26.44 -7.78
C PHE A 5 2.77 -24.94 -8.02
N TYR A 6 3.07 -24.14 -7.00
CA TYR A 6 3.10 -22.68 -7.11
C TYR A 6 4.52 -22.14 -7.03
N THR A 7 4.74 -21.02 -7.68
CA THR A 7 5.97 -20.23 -7.61
C THR A 7 5.63 -18.75 -7.46
N ASN A 8 6.59 -18.00 -6.94
CA ASN A 8 6.51 -16.55 -6.83
C ASN A 8 7.46 -15.94 -7.86
N VAL A 9 6.97 -14.97 -8.59
CA VAL A 9 7.78 -14.16 -9.50
C VAL A 9 7.73 -12.73 -8.98
N ASP A 10 8.89 -12.18 -8.68
CA ASP A 10 9.05 -10.79 -8.23
C ASP A 10 9.44 -9.93 -9.44
N ARG A 11 8.79 -8.78 -9.60
CA ARG A 11 9.17 -7.80 -10.64
C ARG A 11 10.49 -7.11 -10.34
N GLY A 12 10.86 -7.04 -9.06
CA GLY A 12 11.91 -6.16 -8.57
C GLY A 12 11.38 -4.79 -8.15
N ALA A 13 12.20 -4.11 -7.34
CA ALA A 13 11.90 -2.82 -6.75
C ALA A 13 11.83 -1.72 -7.82
N LYS A 14 10.80 -0.87 -7.73
CA LYS A 14 10.76 0.43 -8.42
C LYS A 14 10.69 1.54 -7.40
N HIS A 15 11.39 2.63 -7.65
CA HIS A 15 11.45 3.78 -6.75
C HIS A 15 10.65 4.94 -7.33
N TYR A 16 9.78 5.50 -6.51
CA TYR A 16 9.00 6.68 -6.85
C TYR A 16 9.32 7.81 -5.87
N PRO A 17 9.59 9.03 -6.34
CA PRO A 17 9.85 10.15 -5.45
C PRO A 17 8.60 10.41 -4.58
N ILE A 18 8.80 10.61 -3.28
CA ILE A 18 7.71 11.04 -2.41
C ILE A 18 7.44 12.53 -2.71
N PRO A 19 6.18 12.94 -2.90
CA PRO A 19 5.81 14.34 -3.13
C PRO A 19 6.36 15.25 -2.02
N HIS A 20 6.70 16.49 -2.37
CA HIS A 20 7.18 17.48 -1.39
C HIS A 20 6.10 17.74 -0.32
N GLY A 21 6.41 17.45 0.94
CA GLY A 21 5.50 17.75 2.05
C GLY A 21 5.64 16.79 3.24
N PRO A 22 5.16 15.54 3.15
CA PRO A 22 5.21 14.61 4.26
C PRO A 22 6.64 14.10 4.53
N THR A 23 7.02 14.03 5.80
CA THR A 23 8.21 13.30 6.25
C THR A 23 8.04 11.80 6.02
N SER A 24 9.12 11.02 6.12
CA SER A 24 9.08 9.56 6.02
C SER A 24 8.06 8.96 6.99
N ASP A 25 8.10 9.37 8.26
CA ASP A 25 7.17 8.89 9.31
C ASP A 25 5.71 9.23 8.98
N LYS A 26 5.46 10.45 8.50
CA LYS A 26 4.11 10.90 8.12
C LYS A 26 3.60 10.12 6.91
N THR A 27 4.48 9.83 5.95
CA THR A 27 4.16 8.98 4.80
C THR A 27 3.75 7.58 5.26
N VAL A 28 4.49 6.99 6.20
CA VAL A 28 4.14 5.68 6.78
C VAL A 28 2.79 5.74 7.50
N GLU A 29 2.53 6.76 8.32
CA GLU A 29 1.24 6.94 9.00
C GLU A 29 0.08 7.02 8.00
N ILE A 30 0.26 7.73 6.88
CA ILE A 30 -0.74 7.81 5.80
C ILE A 30 -0.96 6.44 5.16
N LEU A 31 0.10 5.69 4.88
CA LEU A 31 0.02 4.35 4.29
C LEU A 31 -0.63 3.31 5.22
N HIS A 32 -0.57 3.51 6.54
CA HIS A 32 -1.27 2.66 7.50
C HIS A 32 -2.79 2.88 7.53
N ASN A 33 -3.30 3.92 6.86
CA ASN A 33 -4.74 4.11 6.69
C ASN A 33 -5.30 3.22 5.56
N HIS A 34 -5.39 1.92 5.86
CA HIS A 34 -5.79 0.90 4.89
C HIS A 34 -7.15 1.14 4.26
N ARG A 35 -8.11 1.71 5.01
CA ARG A 35 -9.45 1.99 4.50
C ARG A 35 -9.40 3.03 3.39
N LEU A 36 -8.72 4.16 3.64
CA LEU A 36 -8.59 5.21 2.63
C LEU A 36 -7.78 4.72 1.43
N LEU A 37 -6.70 3.96 1.66
CA LEU A 37 -5.96 3.34 0.56
C LEU A 37 -6.85 2.43 -0.29
N ALA A 38 -7.70 1.60 0.32
CA ALA A 38 -8.63 0.75 -0.41
C ALA A 38 -9.62 1.57 -1.25
N GLU A 39 -10.14 2.67 -0.71
CA GLU A 39 -11.05 3.59 -1.41
C GLU A 39 -10.36 4.41 -2.52
N GLN A 40 -9.03 4.54 -2.50
CA GLN A 40 -8.26 5.12 -3.62
C GLN A 40 -7.94 4.08 -4.71
N ILE A 41 -7.76 2.81 -4.34
CA ILE A 41 -7.42 1.72 -5.28
C ILE A 41 -8.67 1.21 -6.02
N TRP A 42 -9.79 1.11 -5.32
CA TRP A 42 -11.07 0.68 -5.89
C TRP A 42 -12.17 1.69 -5.60
N PRO A 43 -13.21 1.77 -6.45
CA PRO A 43 -14.37 2.62 -6.19
C PRO A 43 -14.98 2.31 -4.82
N SER A 44 -15.26 3.33 -4.00
CA SER A 44 -15.75 3.16 -2.63
C SER A 44 -17.02 2.30 -2.54
N GLU A 45 -17.91 2.39 -3.54
CA GLU A 45 -19.14 1.57 -3.63
C GLU A 45 -18.86 0.07 -3.80
N ALA A 46 -17.70 -0.28 -4.35
CA ALA A 46 -17.27 -1.66 -4.56
C ALA A 46 -16.52 -2.23 -3.34
N VAL A 47 -16.09 -1.39 -2.39
CA VAL A 47 -15.29 -1.80 -1.24
C VAL A 47 -16.19 -2.07 -0.03
N LYS A 48 -16.10 -3.27 0.52
CA LYS A 48 -16.78 -3.67 1.76
C LYS A 48 -15.74 -4.09 2.78
N LEU A 49 -15.73 -3.44 3.95
CA LEU A 49 -14.89 -3.87 5.05
C LEU A 49 -15.36 -5.24 5.55
N ILE A 50 -14.47 -6.23 5.57
CA ILE A 50 -14.76 -7.58 6.08
C ILE A 50 -14.27 -7.72 7.51
N ASP A 51 -13.02 -7.32 7.76
CA ASP A 51 -12.37 -7.42 9.05
C ASP A 51 -11.28 -6.34 9.16
N SER A 52 -11.05 -5.82 10.37
CA SER A 52 -10.00 -4.84 10.60
C SER A 52 -9.51 -4.90 12.04
N ASN A 53 -8.20 -4.88 12.18
CA ASN A 53 -7.51 -4.66 13.45
C ASN A 53 -6.44 -3.56 13.27
N ALA A 54 -5.59 -3.39 14.28
CA ALA A 54 -4.60 -2.31 14.33
C ALA A 54 -3.56 -2.35 13.19
N THR A 55 -3.22 -3.54 12.68
CA THR A 55 -2.14 -3.71 11.69
C THR A 55 -2.58 -4.45 10.43
N VAL A 56 -3.80 -4.97 10.40
CA VAL A 56 -4.33 -5.75 9.28
C VAL A 56 -5.76 -5.33 9.00
N THR A 57 -6.05 -5.04 7.73
CA THR A 57 -7.40 -4.72 7.27
C THR A 57 -7.72 -5.58 6.06
N THR A 58 -8.85 -6.27 6.10
CA THR A 58 -9.32 -7.08 5.00
C THR A 58 -10.61 -6.51 4.43
N VAL A 59 -10.60 -6.29 3.11
CA VAL A 59 -11.74 -5.79 2.35
C VAL A 59 -12.19 -6.81 1.31
N GLY A 60 -13.49 -6.86 1.07
CA GLY A 60 -14.07 -7.49 -0.11
C GLY A 60 -14.29 -6.42 -1.17
N VAL A 61 -13.84 -6.70 -2.39
CA VAL A 61 -14.06 -5.84 -3.54
C VAL A 61 -15.04 -6.55 -4.46
N GLU A 62 -16.19 -5.93 -4.71
CA GLU A 62 -17.26 -6.48 -5.53
C GLU A 62 -17.77 -5.41 -6.50
N SER A 63 -17.54 -5.65 -7.79
CA SER A 63 -18.05 -4.88 -8.91
C SER A 63 -18.67 -5.83 -9.94
N PRO A 64 -19.37 -5.31 -10.98
CA PRO A 64 -19.94 -6.16 -12.03
C PRO A 64 -18.92 -7.08 -12.73
N THR A 65 -17.64 -6.71 -12.71
CA THR A 65 -16.56 -7.41 -13.42
C THR A 65 -15.49 -8.01 -12.51
N LEU A 66 -15.50 -7.68 -11.21
CA LEU A 66 -14.46 -8.08 -10.27
C LEU A 66 -15.06 -8.52 -8.94
N LYS A 67 -14.67 -9.71 -8.48
CA LYS A 67 -14.95 -10.16 -7.12
C LYS A 67 -13.69 -10.73 -6.50
N LEU A 68 -13.10 -10.00 -5.56
CA LEU A 68 -11.89 -10.43 -4.88
C LEU A 68 -11.90 -10.06 -3.40
N ARG A 69 -11.03 -10.70 -2.64
CA ARG A 69 -10.71 -10.33 -1.27
C ARG A 69 -9.29 -9.76 -1.26
N ALA A 70 -9.09 -8.64 -0.60
CA ALA A 70 -7.79 -8.00 -0.47
C ALA A 70 -7.48 -7.74 1.00
N THR A 71 -6.23 -7.95 1.39
CA THR A 71 -5.74 -7.76 2.76
C THR A 71 -4.58 -6.79 2.75
N PHE A 72 -4.73 -5.70 3.48
CA PHE A 72 -3.68 -4.74 3.80
C PHE A 72 -3.03 -5.14 5.12
N THR A 73 -1.71 -5.07 5.18
CA THR A 73 -0.90 -5.33 6.37
C THR A 73 0.09 -4.19 6.55
N SER A 74 0.01 -3.49 7.68
CA SER A 74 0.98 -2.47 8.07
C SER A 74 2.34 -3.12 8.30
N LEU A 75 3.38 -2.51 7.74
CA LEU A 75 4.78 -2.82 7.99
C LEU A 75 5.42 -1.62 8.69
N ASP A 76 6.53 -1.84 9.38
CA ASP A 76 7.23 -0.78 10.12
C ASP A 76 7.55 0.44 9.25
N ASN A 77 7.87 0.22 7.97
CA ASN A 77 8.20 1.26 7.01
C ASN A 77 7.21 1.37 5.83
N GLY A 78 5.98 0.85 5.95
CA GLY A 78 5.02 0.94 4.85
C GLY A 78 3.82 0.01 4.98
N VAL A 79 3.35 -0.51 3.85
CA VAL A 79 2.15 -1.36 3.79
C VAL A 79 2.26 -2.42 2.68
N LEU A 80 1.75 -3.62 2.99
CA LEU A 80 1.61 -4.73 2.06
C LEU A 80 0.14 -4.93 1.72
N LEU A 81 -0.19 -4.88 0.43
CA LEU A 81 -1.46 -5.30 -0.13
C LEU A 81 -1.31 -6.72 -0.69
N GLN A 82 -2.17 -7.64 -0.25
CA GLN A 82 -2.28 -8.99 -0.78
C GLN A 82 -3.69 -9.25 -1.30
N GLU A 83 -3.80 -9.62 -2.56
CA GLU A 83 -5.05 -10.04 -3.19
C GLU A 83 -5.18 -11.56 -3.14
N ALA A 84 -6.36 -12.03 -2.77
CA ALA A 84 -6.69 -13.44 -2.76
C ALA A 84 -6.53 -14.01 -4.17
N ALA A 85 -5.92 -15.20 -4.25
CA ALA A 85 -5.63 -15.81 -5.53
C ALA A 85 -6.91 -16.15 -6.29
N VAL A 86 -7.02 -15.68 -7.53
CA VAL A 86 -8.12 -16.01 -8.44
C VAL A 86 -7.55 -16.88 -9.56
N MET A 87 -8.18 -18.03 -9.82
CA MET A 87 -7.74 -18.99 -10.84
C MET A 87 -6.25 -19.39 -10.73
N GLY A 88 -5.72 -19.46 -9.51
CA GLY A 88 -4.32 -19.83 -9.27
C GLY A 88 -3.31 -18.70 -9.43
N PHE A 89 -3.76 -17.45 -9.57
CA PHE A 89 -2.90 -16.26 -9.58
C PHE A 89 -3.19 -15.38 -8.37
N GLY A 90 -2.18 -15.14 -7.53
CA GLY A 90 -2.22 -14.18 -6.44
C GLY A 90 -1.32 -12.99 -6.73
N VAL A 91 -1.71 -11.81 -6.25
CA VAL A 91 -0.92 -10.58 -6.42
C VAL A 91 -0.62 -10.01 -5.04
N GLN A 92 0.64 -9.64 -4.83
CA GLN A 92 1.11 -8.90 -3.68
C GLN A 92 1.79 -7.62 -4.17
N VAL A 93 1.45 -6.49 -3.58
CA VAL A 93 2.09 -5.20 -3.81
C VAL A 93 2.52 -4.65 -2.46
N GLN A 94 3.80 -4.38 -2.32
CA GLN A 94 4.37 -3.80 -1.12
C GLN A 94 4.88 -2.40 -1.44
N TRP A 95 4.44 -1.42 -0.66
CA TRP A 95 4.90 -0.04 -0.73
C TRP A 95 5.64 0.30 0.56
N THR A 96 6.94 0.57 0.46
CA THR A 96 7.80 0.91 1.60
C THR A 96 8.47 2.25 1.40
N VAL A 97 8.53 3.05 2.46
CA VAL A 97 9.28 4.29 2.51
C VAL A 97 10.75 3.96 2.79
N VAL A 98 11.63 4.44 1.92
CA VAL A 98 13.08 4.26 2.05
C VAL A 98 13.72 5.64 2.02
N ASP A 99 14.51 5.96 3.04
CA ASP A 99 15.29 7.20 3.08
C ASP A 99 16.71 6.92 2.57
N SER A 100 17.19 7.71 1.60
CA SER A 100 18.58 7.59 1.15
C SER A 100 19.60 8.23 2.10
N GLY A 101 19.15 8.83 3.22
CA GLY A 101 19.99 9.52 4.20
C GLY A 101 20.73 8.67 5.24
N GLY A 102 20.84 7.34 5.12
CA GLY A 102 21.32 6.53 6.25
C GLY A 102 22.05 5.23 5.95
N HIS A 103 23.17 5.26 5.20
CA HIS A 103 24.39 4.46 5.44
C HIS A 103 25.46 4.83 4.40
N SER A 104 26.23 5.88 4.68
CA SER A 104 27.58 6.06 4.12
C SER A 104 28.44 6.72 5.18
N THR A 105 29.14 5.91 5.95
CA THR A 105 30.32 6.35 6.70
C THR A 105 31.33 6.97 5.73
N CYS A 106 31.91 8.11 6.13
CA CYS A 106 32.97 8.89 5.48
C CYS A 106 32.52 9.91 4.40
N SER A 107 32.42 11.19 4.75
CA SER A 107 33.56 12.11 4.71
C SER A 107 33.08 13.54 4.97
N SER A 108 33.80 14.25 5.83
CA SER A 108 33.60 15.66 6.16
C SER A 108 33.77 16.56 4.94
N VAL A 109 32.68 17.09 4.38
CA VAL A 109 32.70 18.34 3.62
C VAL A 109 31.46 19.13 3.99
N GLN A 110 31.67 20.26 4.66
CA GLN A 110 30.63 21.25 4.95
C GLN A 110 30.17 21.87 3.63
N VAL A 111 28.92 21.64 3.24
CA VAL A 111 28.24 22.32 2.13
C VAL A 111 27.09 23.15 2.72
N PRO A 112 26.81 24.36 2.21
CA PRO A 112 25.92 25.31 2.86
C PRO A 112 24.46 24.86 2.85
N GLU A 113 23.78 25.28 3.91
CA GLU A 113 22.35 25.25 4.19
C GLU A 113 21.53 25.88 3.06
N GLU A 114 21.12 25.10 2.05
CA GLU A 114 20.00 25.42 1.16
C GLU A 114 19.57 24.19 0.35
N CYS A 115 18.28 23.84 0.48
CA CYS A 115 17.51 22.75 -0.15
C CYS A 115 17.28 21.48 0.71
N LEU A 116 16.28 21.53 1.59
CA LEU A 116 15.65 20.38 2.24
C LEU A 116 14.83 19.55 1.22
N TYR A 117 15.50 18.92 0.25
CA TYR A 117 14.87 17.88 -0.55
C TYR A 117 14.78 16.62 0.31
N SER A 118 13.55 16.18 0.61
CA SER A 118 13.33 14.86 1.21
C SER A 118 13.96 13.81 0.29
N THR A 119 15.01 13.16 0.76
CA THR A 119 15.75 12.09 0.08
C THR A 119 15.00 10.75 0.10
N ALA A 120 13.77 10.77 0.59
CA ALA A 120 12.93 9.60 0.74
C ALA A 120 12.16 9.28 -0.53
N PHE A 121 12.10 7.99 -0.87
CA PHE A 121 11.33 7.46 -1.99
C PHE A 121 10.39 6.36 -1.51
N LEU A 122 9.29 6.20 -2.24
CA LEU A 122 8.38 5.09 -2.10
C LEU A 122 8.91 3.95 -2.99
N GLU A 123 9.40 2.90 -2.36
CA GLU A 123 9.79 1.67 -3.03
C GLU A 123 8.58 0.75 -3.20
N GLU A 124 8.31 0.35 -4.44
CA GLU A 124 7.29 -0.62 -4.79
C GLU A 124 7.92 -1.96 -5.16
N ASN A 125 7.50 -3.01 -4.45
CA ASN A 125 7.78 -4.39 -4.81
C ASN A 125 6.48 -5.11 -5.19
N VAL A 126 6.44 -5.67 -6.40
CA VAL A 126 5.29 -6.46 -6.88
C VAL A 126 5.71 -7.92 -6.98
N ARG A 127 4.91 -8.79 -6.38
CA ARG A 127 5.05 -10.25 -6.45
C ARG A 127 3.78 -10.87 -6.98
N VAL A 128 3.93 -11.77 -7.93
CA VAL A 128 2.84 -12.61 -8.45
C VAL A 128 3.10 -14.05 -8.04
N SER A 129 2.13 -14.65 -7.35
CA SER A 129 2.10 -16.08 -7.08
C SER A 129 1.32 -16.76 -8.20
N CYS A 130 1.89 -17.76 -8.85
CA CYS A 130 1.25 -18.46 -9.97
C CYS A 130 1.60 -19.96 -9.97
N LEU A 131 0.96 -20.74 -10.86
CA LEU A 131 1.36 -22.12 -11.09
C LEU A 131 2.73 -22.17 -11.80
N LYS A 132 3.61 -23.09 -11.39
CA LYS A 132 4.97 -23.22 -11.97
C LYS A 132 4.97 -23.36 -13.48
N VAL A 133 4.00 -24.07 -14.06
CA VAL A 133 3.96 -24.29 -15.53
C VAL A 133 3.71 -23.01 -16.32
N VAL A 134 3.18 -21.96 -15.69
CA VAL A 134 2.91 -20.67 -16.34
C VAL A 134 3.97 -19.61 -16.07
N ASP A 135 4.94 -19.86 -15.19
CA ASP A 135 5.90 -18.85 -14.74
C ASP A 135 6.72 -18.23 -15.87
N ARG A 136 7.19 -19.05 -16.81
CA ARG A 136 7.97 -18.67 -17.98
C ARG A 136 7.22 -17.79 -18.98
N PHE A 137 5.90 -17.68 -18.83
CA PHE A 137 5.06 -16.81 -19.66
C PHE A 137 4.69 -15.51 -18.95
N LEU A 138 4.99 -15.39 -17.65
CA LEU A 138 4.82 -14.15 -16.92
C LEU A 138 5.97 -13.21 -17.25
N ASN A 139 5.65 -12.17 -17.99
CA ASN A 139 6.51 -11.02 -18.14
C ASN A 139 5.81 -9.87 -17.43
N PHE A 140 6.51 -9.23 -16.50
CA PHE A 140 6.05 -7.95 -16.00
C PHE A 140 6.25 -6.93 -17.10
N ALA A 141 5.20 -6.18 -17.42
CA ALA A 141 5.38 -4.97 -18.20
C ALA A 141 6.33 -4.04 -17.43
N ASP A 142 7.24 -3.38 -18.14
CA ASP A 142 8.07 -2.31 -17.57
C ASP A 142 7.26 -1.08 -17.16
N ASP A 143 5.96 -1.13 -17.41
CA ASP A 143 5.03 -0.09 -17.08
C ASP A 143 4.80 0.05 -15.56
N PHE A 144 4.26 1.20 -15.23
CA PHE A 144 3.82 1.57 -13.91
C PHE A 144 2.65 0.69 -13.47
N ASN A 145 2.70 0.13 -12.25
CA ASN A 145 1.54 -0.61 -11.72
C ASN A 145 0.40 0.38 -11.49
N PRO A 146 -0.78 0.20 -12.12
CA PRO A 146 -1.88 1.16 -12.00
C PRO A 146 -2.28 1.44 -10.56
N LYS A 147 -2.16 0.44 -9.66
CA LYS A 147 -2.52 0.59 -8.24
C LYS A 147 -1.53 1.43 -7.45
N THR A 148 -0.31 1.60 -7.95
CA THR A 148 0.72 2.42 -7.32
C THR A 148 0.52 3.90 -7.60
N LYS A 149 -0.36 4.24 -8.55
CA LYS A 149 -0.76 5.63 -8.80
C LYS A 149 -1.54 6.15 -7.60
N CYS A 150 -2.45 5.32 -7.10
CA CYS A 150 -3.35 5.63 -6.01
C CYS A 150 -2.62 6.09 -4.74
N PRO A 151 -1.63 5.36 -4.18
CA PRO A 151 -0.88 5.82 -3.02
C PRO A 151 -0.04 7.07 -3.32
N ILE A 152 0.53 7.22 -4.52
CA ILE A 152 1.30 8.43 -4.88
C ILE A 152 0.38 9.66 -4.94
N GLU A 153 -0.71 9.59 -5.68
CA GLU A 153 -1.71 10.67 -5.78
C GLU A 153 -2.32 10.98 -4.41
N PHE A 154 -2.55 9.96 -3.58
CA PHE A 154 -3.04 10.17 -2.21
C PHE A 154 -2.03 10.95 -1.37
N LEU A 155 -0.75 10.61 -1.44
CA LEU A 155 0.32 11.36 -0.78
C LEU A 155 0.43 12.80 -1.29
N GLU A 156 0.28 13.02 -2.60
CA GLU A 156 0.25 14.37 -3.20
C GLU A 156 -0.91 15.20 -2.65
N ARG A 157 -2.11 14.62 -2.58
CA ARG A 157 -3.30 15.33 -2.08
C ARG A 157 -3.19 15.67 -0.60
N VAL A 158 -2.61 14.78 0.21
CA VAL A 158 -2.32 15.07 1.62
C VAL A 158 -1.23 16.15 1.74
N ALA A 159 -0.20 16.11 0.89
CA ALA A 159 0.87 17.12 0.87
C ALA A 159 0.35 18.51 0.50
N ASN A 160 -0.59 18.58 -0.44
CA ASN A 160 -1.23 19.81 -0.88
C ASN A 160 -2.29 20.32 0.12
N GLY A 161 -2.57 19.58 1.20
CA GLY A 161 -3.58 19.95 2.19
C GLY A 161 -5.03 19.76 1.72
N GLU A 162 -5.26 19.03 0.63
CA GLU A 162 -6.61 18.69 0.15
C GLU A 162 -7.31 17.67 1.07
N ILE A 163 -6.51 16.86 1.77
CA ILE A 163 -6.99 15.89 2.76
C ILE A 163 -6.29 16.22 4.08
N SER A 164 -7.06 16.59 5.10
CA SER A 164 -6.52 16.93 6.40
C SER A 164 -6.10 15.69 7.17
N MET A 165 -5.04 15.76 7.97
CA MET A 165 -4.62 14.64 8.83
C MET A 165 -5.67 14.29 9.89
N GLU A 166 -6.53 15.23 10.24
CA GLU A 166 -7.65 15.09 11.14
C GLU A 166 -8.74 14.20 10.52
N ASP A 167 -8.97 14.32 9.22
CA ASP A 167 -9.90 13.46 8.48
C ASP A 167 -9.40 12.01 8.45
N LEU A 168 -8.07 11.82 8.37
CA LEU A 168 -7.44 10.49 8.50
C LEU A 168 -7.73 9.85 9.86
N LYS A 169 -7.73 10.64 10.94
CA LYS A 169 -7.93 10.18 12.33
C LYS A 169 -9.39 9.89 12.67
N VAL A 170 -10.35 10.62 12.08
CA VAL A 170 -11.79 10.43 12.32
C VAL A 170 -12.29 9.13 11.68
N ILE A 171 -11.75 8.74 10.52
CA ILE A 171 -12.18 7.57 9.77
C ILE A 171 -11.67 6.25 10.40
N GLY A 172 -10.54 6.27 11.10
CA GLY A 172 -10.00 5.10 11.83
C GLY A 172 -10.78 4.71 13.10
N ARG A 173 -11.68 5.58 13.59
CA ARG A 173 -12.40 5.38 14.87
C ARG A 173 -13.85 4.89 14.72
N GLY A 174 -14.36 4.80 13.49
CA GLY A 174 -15.76 4.51 13.21
C GLY A 174 -16.02 3.08 12.73
N CYS A 175 -16.09 2.11 13.66
CA CYS A 175 -16.99 0.96 13.66
C CYS A 175 -16.67 0.01 14.83
N GLY A 176 -16.74 0.53 16.07
CA GLY A 176 -17.04 -0.30 17.22
C GLY A 176 -18.53 -0.65 17.17
N GLY A 177 -18.85 -1.92 17.01
CA GLY A 177 -20.22 -2.39 16.86
C GLY A 177 -21.12 -1.97 18.02
N THR A 178 -22.34 -1.56 17.68
CA THR A 178 -23.49 -1.80 18.53
C THR A 178 -24.41 -2.75 17.80
N GLU A 179 -24.16 -4.05 18.00
CA GLU A 179 -25.23 -5.04 17.89
C GLU A 179 -26.32 -4.68 18.91
N ARG A 180 -27.56 -4.68 18.40
CA ARG A 180 -28.82 -5.05 19.08
C ARG A 180 -28.87 -4.92 20.62
N LEU A 181 -29.72 -4.01 21.07
CA LEU A 181 -30.65 -4.32 22.16
C LEU A 181 -32.08 -4.25 21.62
N LYS A 182 -32.67 -5.44 21.41
CA LYS A 182 -34.12 -5.64 21.54
C LYS A 182 -34.43 -5.69 23.03
N HIS A 183 -35.36 -4.86 23.46
CA HIS A 183 -36.29 -5.00 24.60
C HIS A 183 -37.16 -3.72 24.49
N GLU A 184 -38.48 -3.73 24.38
CA GLU A 184 -39.53 -4.71 24.67
C GLU A 184 -40.75 -4.37 23.80
#